data_AF-A0A811Q5F7-F1
#
_entry.id   AF-A0A811Q5F7-F1
#
_cell.length_a   1.000
_cell.length_b   1.000
_cell.length_c   1.000
_cell.angle_alpha   90.00
_cell.angle_beta   90.00
_cell.angle_gamma   90.00
#
_symmetry.space_group_name_H-M   'P 1'
#
loop_
_entity.id
_entity.type
_entity.pdbx_description
1 polymer ?
#
loop_
_entity_poly.entity_id
_entity_poly.type
_entity_poly.pdbx_seq_one_letter_code
_entity_poly.pdbx_strand_id
1 'polypeptide(L)' 'MLGAVPERYSWTGGEIGFDTYFSMARGNATVPAMEMTKWFDTNYHFIVPELGPNTKFSYTSHKAVNEYKVAKATNS' A
#
# COMPACT_ATOMS: atom_id res chain seq x y z
N MET A 1 2.54 4.08 -4.70
CA MET A 1 1.60 4.79 -5.59
C MET A 1 1.19 6.13 -4.97
N LEU A 2 0.66 6.19 -3.75
CA LEU A 2 0.21 7.47 -3.15
C LEU A 2 0.82 7.83 -1.78
N GLY A 3 1.65 6.97 -1.17
CA GLY A 3 2.32 7.33 0.09
C GLY A 3 1.40 7.55 1.29
N ALA A 4 0.15 7.12 1.23
CA ALA A 4 -0.82 7.27 2.33
C ALA A 4 -0.62 6.16 3.38
N VAL A 5 0.56 6.15 4.02
CA VAL A 5 0.88 5.21 5.10
C VAL A 5 0.58 5.86 6.45
N PRO A 6 -0.21 5.23 7.34
CA PRO A 6 -0.47 5.76 8.68
C PRO A 6 0.80 5.93 9.51
N GLU A 7 0.87 6.99 10.32
CA GLU A 7 2.06 7.34 11.13
C GLU A 7 2.53 6.20 12.05
N ARG A 8 1.61 5.34 12.52
CA ARG A 8 1.92 4.18 13.38
C ARG A 8 2.89 3.17 12.74
N TYR A 9 3.00 3.14 11.42
CA TYR A 9 3.97 2.29 10.73
C TYR A 9 5.37 2.93 10.61
N SER A 10 5.58 4.11 11.20
CA SER A 10 6.87 4.82 11.27
C SER A 10 7.56 4.99 9.91
N TRP A 11 6.77 5.10 8.84
CA TRP A 11 7.31 5.28 7.49
C TRP A 11 7.74 6.73 7.29
N THR A 12 9.02 6.94 7.04
CA THR A 12 9.65 8.27 6.97
C THR A 12 9.72 8.84 5.55
N GLY A 13 9.05 8.21 4.58
CA GLY A 13 9.07 8.59 3.16
C GLY A 13 10.02 7.73 2.32
N GLY A 14 9.97 7.90 0.99
CA GLY A 14 10.77 7.11 0.03
C GLY A 14 9.94 6.06 -0.71
N GLU A 15 10.58 5.00 -1.22
CA GLU A 15 9.85 3.88 -1.84
C GLU A 15 9.23 2.98 -0.77
N ILE A 16 7.96 2.63 -0.91
CA ILE A 16 7.31 1.68 -0.01
C ILE A 16 7.82 0.27 -0.36
N GLY A 17 8.66 -0.28 0.52
CA GLY A 17 9.12 -1.66 0.47
C GLY A 17 8.06 -2.67 0.92
N PHE A 18 8.35 -3.95 0.73
CA PHE A 18 7.44 -5.05 1.10
C PHE A 18 7.14 -5.10 2.60
N ASP A 19 8.09 -4.75 3.46
CA ASP A 19 7.89 -4.82 4.92
C ASP A 19 6.79 -3.87 5.41
N THR A 20 6.80 -2.62 4.93
CA THR A 20 5.76 -1.65 5.23
C THR A 20 4.42 -2.06 4.61
N TYR A 21 4.45 -2.59 3.38
CA TYR A 21 3.24 -3.10 2.71
C TYR A 21 2.59 -4.26 3.48
N PHE A 22 3.37 -5.27 3.89
CA PHE A 22 2.84 -6.39 4.66
C PHE A 22 2.45 -5.99 6.08
N SER A 23 3.17 -5.07 6.70
CA SER A 23 2.75 -4.53 8.01
C SER A 23 1.38 -3.86 7.92
N MET A 24 1.09 -3.11 6.85
CA MET A 24 -0.26 -2.56 6.64
C MET A 24 -1.32 -3.65 6.43
N ALA A 25 -0.99 -4.70 5.67
CA ALA A 25 -1.94 -5.74 5.30
C ALA A 25 -2.29 -6.72 6.42
N ARG A 26 -1.33 -7.08 7.29
CA ARG A 26 -1.54 -8.10 8.34
C ARG A 26 -1.08 -7.68 9.74
N GLY A 27 -0.61 -6.46 9.91
CA GLY A 27 0.02 -6.01 11.15
C GLY A 27 1.40 -6.63 11.35
N ASN A 28 2.02 -6.27 12.45
CA ASN A 28 3.26 -6.88 12.95
C ASN A 28 3.20 -7.04 14.48
N ALA A 29 4.28 -7.48 15.11
CA ALA A 29 4.31 -7.72 16.55
C ALA A 29 4.01 -6.48 17.42
N THR A 30 4.10 -5.28 16.84
CA THR A 30 3.98 -3.99 17.55
C THR A 30 2.81 -3.12 17.08
N VAL A 31 2.30 -3.35 15.87
CA VAL A 31 1.31 -2.48 15.21
C VAL A 31 0.19 -3.33 14.62
N PRO A 32 -1.09 -3.02 14.89
CA PRO A 32 -2.22 -3.75 14.31
C PRO A 32 -2.35 -3.45 12.80
N ALA A 33 -2.90 -4.42 12.07
CA ALA A 33 -3.21 -4.29 10.64
C ALA A 33 -4.22 -3.15 10.38
N MET A 34 -4.27 -2.67 9.14
CA MET A 34 -5.34 -1.77 8.70
C MET A 34 -6.67 -2.50 8.62
N GLU A 35 -7.78 -1.76 8.75
CA GLU A 35 -9.12 -2.32 8.64
C GLU A 35 -9.35 -2.93 7.25
N MET A 36 -9.96 -4.12 7.22
CA MET A 36 -10.39 -4.77 6.00
C MET A 36 -11.91 -4.77 5.93
N THR A 37 -12.48 -4.30 4.82
CA THR A 37 -13.93 -4.32 4.60
C THR A 37 -14.27 -5.05 3.30
N LYS A 38 -15.52 -5.50 3.18
CA LYS A 38 -16.00 -6.19 1.97
C LYS A 38 -16.01 -5.23 0.78
N TRP A 39 -15.52 -5.73 -0.34
CA TRP A 39 -15.63 -5.05 -1.62
C TRP A 39 -17.04 -5.26 -2.17
N PHE A 40 -17.90 -4.26 -1.98
CA PHE A 40 -19.29 -4.28 -2.39
C PHE A 40 -20.04 -5.54 -1.91
N ASP A 41 -20.73 -6.23 -2.81
CA ASP A 41 -21.49 -7.45 -2.59
C ASP A 41 -20.65 -8.72 -2.81
N THR A 42 -19.35 -8.58 -3.06
CA THR A 42 -18.46 -9.72 -3.26
C THR A 42 -17.91 -10.25 -1.94
N ASN A 43 -17.35 -11.46 -1.97
CA ASN A 43 -16.60 -12.03 -0.84
C ASN A 43 -15.13 -11.55 -0.80
N TYR A 44 -14.74 -10.61 -1.66
CA TYR A 44 -13.41 -10.02 -1.64
C TYR A 44 -13.30 -8.95 -0.52
N HIS A 45 -12.15 -8.86 0.12
CA HIS A 45 -11.90 -7.88 1.19
C HIS A 45 -10.73 -6.99 0.80
N PHE A 46 -10.91 -5.67 0.93
CA PHE A 46 -9.87 -4.69 0.64
C PHE A 46 -9.47 -3.92 1.90
N ILE A 47 -8.25 -3.42 1.91
CA ILE A 47 -7.72 -2.59 2.99
C ILE A 47 -8.29 -1.17 2.84
N VAL A 48 -8.97 -0.67 3.87
CA VAL A 48 -9.55 0.67 3.88
C VAL A 48 -8.44 1.70 4.05
N PRO A 49 -8.26 2.67 3.12
CA PRO A 49 -7.29 3.74 3.31
C PRO A 49 -7.69 4.65 4.46
N GLU A 50 -6.79 4.87 5.41
CA GLU A 50 -6.98 5.85 6.47
C GLU A 50 -6.46 7.22 6.00
N LEU A 51 -7.38 8.09 5.59
CA LEU A 51 -7.08 9.43 5.09
C LEU A 51 -7.45 10.48 6.14
N GLY A 52 -6.54 11.41 6.40
CA GLY A 52 -6.78 12.56 7.26
C GLY A 52 -6.15 13.84 6.70
N PRO A 53 -6.41 15.00 7.32
CA PRO A 53 -5.85 16.29 6.88
C PRO A 53 -4.32 16.31 6.83
N ASN A 54 -3.67 15.45 7.63
CA ASN A 54 -2.21 15.35 7.74
C ASN A 54 -1.59 14.32 6.79
N THR A 55 -2.39 13.60 5.99
CA THR A 55 -1.89 12.60 5.05
C THR A 55 -1.07 13.27 3.95
N LYS A 56 0.24 13.03 3.93
CA LYS A 56 1.14 13.54 2.89
C LYS A 56 1.18 12.60 1.69
N PHE A 57 0.43 12.94 0.65
CA PHE A 57 0.48 12.21 -0.60
C PHE A 57 1.84 12.39 -1.29
N SER A 58 2.46 11.28 -1.69
CA SER A 58 3.70 11.29 -2.46
C SER A 58 3.77 10.08 -3.39
N TYR A 59 4.41 10.24 -4.54
CA TYR A 59 4.54 9.17 -5.52
C TYR A 59 5.62 8.18 -5.09
N THR A 60 5.20 7.14 -4.35
CA THR A 60 6.12 6.29 -3.56
C THR A 60 6.14 4.82 -3.93
N SER A 61 5.47 4.42 -5.01
CA SER A 61 5.70 3.09 -5.56
C SER A 61 5.49 3.07 -7.06
N HIS A 62 6.47 2.48 -7.72
CA HIS A 62 6.61 2.40 -9.18
C HIS A 62 6.05 1.08 -9.73
N LYS A 63 5.26 0.35 -8.95
CA LYS A 63 4.73 -0.98 -9.32
C LYS A 63 4.10 -0.99 -10.71
N ALA A 64 3.19 -0.05 -10.98
CA ALA A 64 2.49 0.02 -12.26
C ALA A 64 3.43 0.21 -13.47
N VAL A 65 4.41 1.11 -13.36
CA VAL A 65 5.35 1.36 -14.46
C VAL A 65 6.35 0.21 -14.61
N ASN A 66 6.74 -0.43 -13.51
CA ASN A 66 7.64 -1.59 -13.54
C ASN A 66 6.96 -2.79 -14.20
N GLU A 67 5.71 -3.08 -13.84
CA GLU A 67 4.92 -4.17 -14.45
C GLU A 67 4.70 -3.94 -15.95
N TYR A 68 4.43 -2.70 -16.37
CA TYR A 68 4.33 -2.35 -17.78
C TYR A 68 5.64 -2.61 -18.54
N LYS A 69 6.78 -2.18 -17.99
CA LYS A 69 8.10 -2.39 -18.61
C LYS A 69 8.43 -3.87 -18.74
N VAL A 70 8.12 -4.69 -17.72
CA VAL A 70 8.28 -6.14 -17.77
C VAL A 70 7.43 -6.75 -18.89
N ALA A 71 6.12 -6.43 -18.94
CA ALA A 71 5.23 -6.97 -19.97
C ALA A 71 5.67 -6.58 -21.39
N LYS A 72 6.19 -5.35 -21.57
CA LYS A 72 6.73 -4.88 -22.85
C LYS A 72 7.99 -5.64 -23.26
N ALA A 73 8.87 -5.96 -22.32
CA ALA A 73 10.12 -6.69 -22.58
C ALA A 73 9.89 -8.17 -22.90
N THR A 74 8.90 -8.82 -22.28
CA THR A 74 8.60 -10.25 -22.50
C THR A 74 7.87 -10.53 -23.82
N ASN A 75 7.29 -9.50 -24.46
CA ASN A 75 6.65 -9.61 -25.78
C ASN A 75 7.63 -9.36 -26.96
N SER A 76 8.94 -9.44 -26.71
CA SER A 76 10.02 -9.30 -27.70
C SER A 76 10.75 -10.64 -27.87
#